data_AF-A0AAV2B3S9-F1
#
_entry.id   AF-A0AAV2B3S9-F1
#
_cell.length_a   1.000
_cell.length_b   1.000
_cell.length_c   1.000
_cell.angle_alpha   90.00
_cell.angle_beta   90.00
_cell.angle_gamma   90.00
#
_symmetry.space_group_name_H-M   'P 1'
#
loop_
_entity.id
_entity.type
_entity.pdbx_description
1 polymer ?
#
loop_
_entity_poly.entity_id
_entity_poly.type
_entity_poly.pdbx_seq_one_letter_code
_entity_poly.pdbx_strand_id
1 'polypeptide(L)'
;MFLRLAHGDLKLELGRKPGVKNCEPFIRPKRNSSDRSWGPLRIRDPQVTTFTVRVGVPGGLKGYSGFTGNPSPGVVWYVNGLMSPELYLKRNRRYTFVVEGGNDPNDARFYHPFYITDDAHGGYGRYTEEQRKNIKVYAGVEFDRRGRPHPSAAGRLCSWVHNSSHRYSVDDYPTYPKFRKSLRLQCSEGEPNILYWTPNASAPELLYYQSYSMRDMGWKIHVVDEIINSTPTSAPLSGLISLVCVFIVFFYTENKRTLS
;
A
#
# COMPACT_ATOMS: atom_id res chain seq x y z
N MET A 1 41.05 -43.25 59.42
CA MET A 1 40.55 -43.49 58.05
C MET A 1 40.13 -42.14 57.48
N PHE A 2 41.00 -41.50 56.70
CA PHE A 2 40.74 -40.18 56.11
C PHE A 2 40.21 -40.37 54.68
N LEU A 3 38.95 -40.03 54.43
CA LEU A 3 38.39 -39.92 53.09
C LEU A 3 38.74 -38.53 52.54
N ARG A 4 39.73 -38.46 51.65
CA ARG A 4 40.03 -37.27 50.84
C ARG A 4 38.97 -37.16 49.73
N LEU A 5 38.21 -36.05 49.74
CA LEU A 5 37.38 -35.65 48.61
C LEU A 5 38.30 -35.14 47.48
N ALA A 6 38.27 -35.81 46.33
CA ALA A 6 38.96 -35.36 45.12
C ALA A 6 38.15 -34.21 44.50
N HIS A 7 38.62 -32.97 44.67
CA HIS A 7 38.18 -31.84 43.85
C HIS A 7 38.84 -31.97 42.48
N GLY A 8 38.08 -32.44 41.48
CA GLY A 8 38.47 -32.37 40.08
C GLY A 8 38.08 -31.02 39.51
N ASP A 9 39.05 -30.25 39.04
CA ASP A 9 38.81 -29.01 38.30
C ASP A 9 38.16 -29.33 36.94
N LEU A 10 36.90 -28.92 36.75
CA LEU A 10 36.21 -29.03 35.47
C LEU A 10 36.71 -27.91 34.53
N LYS A 11 37.66 -28.23 33.66
CA LYS A 11 38.17 -27.30 32.65
C LYS A 11 37.22 -27.28 31.45
N LEU A 12 36.42 -26.22 31.32
CA LEU A 12 35.53 -26.02 30.18
C LEU A 12 36.34 -25.50 28.98
N GLU A 13 36.56 -26.34 27.96
CA GLU A 13 37.19 -25.89 26.71
C GLU A 13 36.17 -25.12 25.85
N LEU A 14 36.22 -23.79 25.91
CA LEU A 14 35.45 -22.88 25.06
C LEU A 14 36.09 -22.67 23.67
N GLY A 15 36.82 -23.67 23.18
CA GLY A 15 37.43 -23.65 21.85
C GLY A 15 36.35 -23.63 20.77
N ARG A 16 36.48 -22.72 19.80
CA ARG A 16 35.59 -22.68 18.64
C ARG A 16 35.82 -23.94 17.81
N LYS A 17 34.82 -24.83 17.74
CA LYS A 17 34.85 -25.98 16.81
C LYS A 17 35.09 -25.48 15.39
N PRO A 18 35.87 -26.19 14.55
CA PRO A 18 36.05 -25.83 13.16
C PRO A 18 34.68 -25.69 12.49
N GLY A 19 34.48 -24.57 11.80
CA GLY A 19 33.18 -24.23 11.20
C GLY A 19 32.82 -25.27 10.14
N VAL A 20 31.78 -26.05 10.39
CA VAL A 20 31.25 -26.97 9.38
C VAL A 20 30.37 -26.15 8.44
N LYS A 21 30.67 -26.17 7.14
CA LYS A 21 29.89 -25.48 6.09
C LYS A 21 28.58 -26.24 5.81
N ASN A 22 27.74 -26.37 6.81
CA ASN A 22 26.41 -26.97 6.71
C ASN A 22 25.31 -25.89 6.67
N CYS A 23 25.69 -24.66 6.34
CA CYS A 23 24.77 -23.55 6.22
C CYS A 23 23.99 -23.69 4.92
N GLU A 24 22.84 -24.35 4.99
CA GLU A 24 21.83 -24.26 3.95
C GLU A 24 21.25 -22.82 3.95
N PRO A 25 21.21 -22.13 2.80
CA PRO A 25 20.57 -20.84 2.73
C PRO A 25 19.07 -20.99 3.02
N PHE A 26 18.56 -20.24 4.00
CA PHE A 26 17.11 -20.11 4.25
C PHE A 26 16.36 -19.49 3.06
N ILE A 27 17.10 -18.95 2.08
CA ILE A 27 16.58 -18.38 0.85
C ILE A 27 16.22 -19.54 -0.07
N ARG A 28 14.92 -19.90 -0.10
CA ARG A 28 14.37 -20.74 -1.16
C ARG A 28 14.79 -20.15 -2.51
N PRO A 29 15.25 -20.96 -3.49
CA PRO A 29 15.63 -20.45 -4.80
C PRO A 29 14.50 -19.58 -5.36
N LYS A 30 14.88 -18.41 -5.92
CA LYS A 30 13.94 -17.47 -6.55
C LYS A 30 13.01 -18.26 -7.47
N ARG A 31 11.76 -18.46 -7.07
CA ARG A 31 10.71 -18.90 -7.98
C ARG A 31 10.70 -17.89 -9.12
N ASN A 32 10.90 -18.38 -10.34
CA ASN A 32 10.91 -17.59 -11.56
C ASN A 32 9.72 -16.62 -11.58
N SER A 33 10.04 -15.33 -11.67
CA SER A 33 9.36 -14.12 -12.22
C SER A 33 7.91 -14.17 -12.75
N SER A 34 7.08 -15.14 -12.37
CA SER A 34 5.71 -15.34 -12.83
C SER A 34 4.67 -15.05 -11.76
N ASP A 35 5.07 -14.81 -10.50
CA ASP A 35 4.17 -14.21 -9.52
C ASP A 35 4.34 -12.70 -9.52
N ARG A 36 3.64 -12.05 -10.46
CA ARG A 36 3.49 -10.60 -10.47
C ARG A 36 2.92 -10.19 -9.11
N SER A 37 3.56 -9.21 -8.46
CA SER A 37 2.98 -8.58 -7.28
C SER A 37 1.57 -8.08 -7.60
N TRP A 38 0.69 -8.02 -6.60
CA TRP A 38 -0.70 -7.62 -6.87
C TRP A 38 -0.85 -6.12 -7.16
N GLY A 39 0.23 -5.35 -7.02
CA GLY A 39 0.25 -3.92 -7.20
C GLY A 39 1.00 -3.48 -8.47
N PRO A 40 1.15 -2.17 -8.67
CA PRO A 40 0.60 -1.11 -7.81
C PRO A 40 -0.92 -1.00 -7.94
N LEU A 41 -1.61 -0.98 -6.81
CA LEU A 41 -3.04 -0.64 -6.72
C LEU A 41 -3.18 0.87 -6.86
N ARG A 42 -4.31 1.36 -7.38
CA ARG A 42 -4.50 2.79 -7.65
C ARG A 42 -5.91 3.26 -7.36
N ILE A 43 -6.05 4.46 -6.82
CA ILE A 43 -7.32 5.18 -6.70
C ILE A 43 -7.24 6.41 -7.60
N ARG A 44 -7.96 6.35 -8.73
CA ARG A 44 -8.01 7.36 -9.79
C ARG A 44 -9.42 7.88 -10.07
N ASP A 45 -10.38 7.61 -9.18
CA ASP A 45 -11.75 8.07 -9.39
C ASP A 45 -11.86 9.56 -9.03
N PRO A 46 -12.21 10.46 -9.98
CA PRO A 46 -12.37 11.89 -9.72
C PRO A 46 -13.49 12.20 -8.72
N GLN A 47 -14.42 11.29 -8.45
CA GLN A 47 -15.49 11.49 -7.49
C GLN A 47 -15.05 11.22 -6.04
N VAL A 48 -13.96 10.48 -5.84
CA VAL A 48 -13.45 10.15 -4.51
C VAL A 48 -12.76 11.37 -3.91
N THR A 49 -13.37 11.95 -2.88
CA THR A 49 -12.77 13.02 -2.05
C THR A 49 -12.43 12.58 -0.64
N THR A 50 -12.96 11.42 -0.23
CA THR A 50 -12.82 10.88 1.13
C THR A 50 -12.06 9.55 1.08
N PHE A 51 -11.03 9.45 1.91
CA PHE A 51 -10.15 8.30 2.01
C PHE A 51 -10.17 7.78 3.44
N THR A 52 -10.66 6.55 3.63
CA THR A 52 -10.53 5.86 4.91
C THR A 52 -9.19 5.15 4.95
N VAL A 53 -8.35 5.52 5.92
CA VAL A 53 -6.97 5.08 6.07
C VAL A 53 -6.86 4.22 7.32
N ARG A 54 -6.47 2.96 7.15
CA ARG A 54 -6.41 1.91 8.20
C ARG A 54 -5.10 1.17 8.12
N VAL A 55 -4.66 0.54 9.19
CA VAL A 55 -3.46 -0.30 9.14
C VAL A 55 -3.79 -1.73 8.71
N GLY A 56 -2.81 -2.52 8.32
CA GLY A 56 -3.02 -3.92 8.01
C GLY A 56 -1.77 -4.68 7.60
N VAL A 57 -1.90 -5.99 7.46
CA VAL A 57 -0.79 -6.88 7.07
C VAL A 57 -0.23 -6.55 5.67
N PRO A 58 1.08 -6.70 5.42
CA PRO A 58 1.74 -6.24 4.19
C PRO A 58 1.57 -7.17 2.98
N GLY A 59 1.00 -8.37 3.14
CA GLY A 59 0.70 -9.25 2.00
C GLY A 59 1.87 -10.05 1.43
N GLY A 60 2.92 -10.30 2.20
CA GLY A 60 4.03 -11.18 1.78
C GLY A 60 4.84 -10.64 0.60
N LEU A 61 5.37 -11.54 -0.22
CA LEU A 61 6.18 -11.20 -1.40
C LEU A 61 5.34 -10.62 -2.54
N LYS A 62 4.05 -10.95 -2.63
CA LYS A 62 3.15 -10.38 -3.64
C LYS A 62 2.54 -9.04 -3.25
N GLY A 63 2.54 -8.72 -1.96
CA GLY A 63 1.97 -7.50 -1.41
C GLY A 63 2.93 -6.32 -1.51
N TYR A 64 2.98 -5.53 -0.44
CA TYR A 64 3.70 -4.26 -0.35
C TYR A 64 5.13 -4.37 -0.90
N SER A 65 5.96 -5.23 -0.32
CA SER A 65 7.36 -5.36 -0.73
C SER A 65 7.52 -5.80 -2.19
N GLY A 66 6.55 -6.52 -2.74
CA GLY A 66 6.58 -6.96 -4.13
C GLY A 66 6.42 -5.85 -5.15
N PHE A 67 5.66 -4.79 -4.85
CA PHE A 67 5.47 -3.66 -5.77
C PHE A 67 6.22 -2.40 -5.36
N THR A 68 6.60 -2.26 -4.08
CA THR A 68 7.40 -1.12 -3.62
C THR A 68 8.90 -1.37 -3.70
N GLY A 69 9.33 -2.63 -3.63
CA GLY A 69 10.74 -3.00 -3.47
C GLY A 69 11.29 -2.74 -2.05
N ASN A 70 10.48 -2.19 -1.14
CA ASN A 70 10.88 -1.85 0.21
C ASN A 70 10.33 -2.87 1.23
N PRO A 71 11.06 -3.16 2.32
CA PRO A 71 10.51 -3.93 3.43
C PRO A 71 9.38 -3.15 4.12
N SER A 72 8.51 -3.86 4.84
CA SER A 72 7.49 -3.24 5.70
C SER A 72 7.86 -3.44 7.16
N PRO A 73 7.47 -2.51 8.07
CA PRO A 73 7.64 -2.66 9.52
C PRO A 73 6.73 -3.72 10.15
N GLY A 74 6.02 -4.52 9.35
CA GLY A 74 5.07 -5.54 9.79
C GLY A 74 3.60 -5.15 9.58
N VAL A 75 3.34 -3.88 9.30
CA VAL A 75 2.05 -3.34 8.88
C VAL A 75 2.25 -2.29 7.78
N VAL A 76 1.20 -2.01 7.02
CA VAL A 76 1.14 -0.98 5.96
C VAL A 76 -0.21 -0.27 5.97
N TRP A 77 -0.27 0.87 5.30
CA TRP A 77 -1.51 1.61 5.10
C TRP A 77 -2.45 0.92 4.12
N TYR A 78 -3.72 0.83 4.48
CA TYR A 78 -4.83 0.45 3.63
C TYR A 78 -5.72 1.66 3.42
N VAL A 79 -5.93 2.06 2.17
CA VAL A 79 -6.76 3.22 1.81
C VAL A 79 -7.97 2.72 1.03
N ASN A 80 -9.18 3.03 1.52
CA ASN A 80 -10.45 2.53 0.98
C ASN A 80 -10.45 0.99 0.77
N GLY A 81 -9.75 0.28 1.65
CA GLY A 81 -9.62 -1.18 1.61
C GLY A 81 -8.59 -1.72 0.62
N LEU A 82 -7.89 -0.88 -0.15
CA LEU A 82 -6.75 -1.24 -0.99
C LEU A 82 -5.43 -1.10 -0.21
N MET A 83 -4.45 -1.97 -0.44
CA MET A 83 -3.16 -1.97 0.25
C MET A 83 -2.22 -0.99 -0.43
N SER A 84 -1.77 0.01 0.31
CA SER A 84 -0.84 1.06 -0.12
C SER A 84 -1.04 1.51 -1.58
N PRO A 85 -2.27 1.90 -1.99
CA PRO A 85 -2.52 2.27 -3.37
C PRO A 85 -1.90 3.63 -3.72
N GLU A 86 -1.54 3.83 -4.98
CA GLU A 86 -1.23 5.18 -5.48
C GLU A 86 -2.51 6.01 -5.51
N LEU A 87 -2.48 7.18 -4.88
CA LEU A 87 -3.60 8.13 -4.84
C LEU A 87 -3.42 9.19 -5.93
N TYR A 88 -4.47 9.50 -6.69
CA TYR A 88 -4.45 10.59 -7.65
C TYR A 88 -5.37 11.71 -7.15
N LEU A 89 -4.78 12.86 -6.85
CA LEU A 89 -5.47 13.99 -6.25
C LEU A 89 -5.37 15.21 -7.16
N LYS A 90 -6.47 15.94 -7.30
CA LYS A 90 -6.56 17.15 -8.09
C LYS A 90 -6.08 18.35 -7.30
N ARG A 91 -5.28 19.23 -7.92
CA ARG A 91 -4.89 20.52 -7.34
C ARG A 91 -6.11 21.38 -6.98
N ASN A 92 -5.97 22.16 -5.92
CA ASN A 92 -6.97 23.09 -5.40
C ASN A 92 -8.32 22.43 -5.05
N ARG A 93 -8.31 21.11 -4.82
CA ARG A 93 -9.48 20.36 -4.35
C ARG A 93 -9.24 19.86 -2.93
N ARG A 94 -10.23 20.06 -2.06
CA ARG A 94 -10.16 19.61 -0.66
C ARG A 94 -10.45 18.12 -0.57
N TYR A 95 -9.56 17.41 0.11
CA TYR A 95 -9.67 15.98 0.41
C TYR A 95 -9.77 15.75 1.92
N THR A 96 -10.43 14.64 2.27
CA THR A 96 -10.64 14.23 3.66
C THR A 96 -10.05 12.84 3.86
N PHE A 97 -9.12 12.72 4.81
CA PHE A 97 -8.56 11.45 5.24
C PHE A 97 -9.15 11.10 6.61
N VAL A 98 -9.90 10.02 6.67
CA VAL A 98 -10.45 9.44 7.91
C VAL A 98 -9.43 8.41 8.40
N VAL A 99 -8.62 8.79 9.38
CA VAL A 99 -7.45 8.03 9.82
C VAL A 99 -7.79 7.20 11.05
N GLU A 100 -7.49 5.90 10.96
CA GLU A 100 -7.64 4.90 12.01
C GLU A 100 -6.31 4.14 12.20
N GLY A 101 -5.27 4.89 12.55
CA GLY A 101 -3.87 4.47 12.63
C GLY A 101 -3.40 4.00 14.00
N GLY A 102 -4.23 4.19 15.05
CA GLY A 102 -3.91 3.95 16.44
C GLY A 102 -3.16 5.12 17.10
N ASN A 103 -3.58 5.47 18.33
CA ASN A 103 -3.20 6.69 19.04
C ASN A 103 -2.53 6.44 20.41
N ASP A 104 -1.98 5.25 20.64
CA ASP A 104 -1.21 4.94 21.85
C ASP A 104 0.28 4.90 21.56
N PRO A 105 1.06 5.96 21.92
CA PRO A 105 2.51 6.01 21.67
C PRO A 105 3.32 4.87 22.28
N ASN A 106 2.78 4.13 23.26
CA ASN A 106 3.47 3.01 23.89
C ASN A 106 3.36 1.72 23.06
N ASP A 107 2.39 1.64 22.14
CA ASP A 107 2.26 0.53 21.20
C ASP A 107 2.97 0.89 19.88
N ALA A 108 4.28 0.71 19.84
CA ALA A 108 5.07 0.99 18.63
C ALA A 108 4.63 0.18 17.40
N ARG A 109 3.91 -0.93 17.58
CA ARG A 109 3.40 -1.78 16.50
C ARG A 109 2.14 -1.23 15.86
N PHE A 110 1.36 -0.45 16.60
CA PHE A 110 0.07 0.07 16.14
C PHE A 110 -0.13 1.56 16.40
N TYR A 111 0.91 2.30 16.77
CA TYR A 111 0.91 3.76 16.80
C TYR A 111 1.40 4.32 15.49
N HIS A 112 0.50 4.59 14.55
CA HIS A 112 0.87 5.10 13.24
C HIS A 112 0.07 6.33 12.87
N PRO A 113 0.50 7.53 13.30
CA PRO A 113 -0.08 8.75 12.79
C PRO A 113 0.21 8.92 11.30
N PHE A 114 -0.81 9.25 10.53
CA PHE A 114 -0.75 9.49 9.09
C PHE A 114 -0.29 10.91 8.78
N TYR A 115 0.60 11.07 7.80
CA TYR A 115 1.02 12.38 7.34
C TYR A 115 1.41 12.37 5.87
N ILE A 116 1.48 13.55 5.25
CA ILE A 116 1.84 13.75 3.84
C ILE A 116 3.15 14.51 3.76
N THR A 117 4.08 14.02 2.94
CA THR A 117 5.47 14.50 2.86
C THR A 117 6.05 14.31 1.46
N ASP A 118 7.20 14.92 1.17
CA ASP A 118 8.04 14.60 0.02
C ASP A 118 9.01 13.43 0.28
N ASP A 119 9.14 12.95 1.52
CA ASP A 119 9.96 11.79 1.85
C ASP A 119 9.27 10.46 1.49
N ALA A 120 9.93 9.69 0.62
CA ALA A 120 9.46 8.38 0.17
C ALA A 120 9.46 7.31 1.28
N HIS A 121 10.25 7.48 2.34
CA HIS A 121 10.41 6.46 3.37
C HIS A 121 9.55 6.70 4.62
N GLY A 122 9.28 7.95 4.99
CA GLY A 122 8.47 8.23 6.16
C GLY A 122 9.22 8.12 7.49
N GLY A 123 8.49 7.94 8.59
CA GLY A 123 9.09 7.81 9.92
C GLY A 123 9.67 9.12 10.46
N TYR A 124 9.02 10.25 10.18
CA TYR A 124 9.49 11.60 10.55
C TYR A 124 9.91 11.75 12.01
N GLY A 125 9.22 11.07 12.93
CA GLY A 125 9.55 11.04 14.35
C GLY A 125 10.93 10.47 14.68
N ARG A 126 11.53 9.69 13.77
CA ARG A 126 12.83 9.02 13.95
C ARG A 126 14.02 9.80 13.40
N TYR A 127 13.78 10.80 12.55
CA TYR A 127 14.85 11.63 12.00
C TYR A 127 15.41 12.61 13.02
N THR A 128 16.70 12.94 12.88
CA THR A 128 17.34 14.03 13.63
C THR A 128 16.82 15.39 13.15
N GLU A 129 17.10 16.45 13.90
CA GLU A 129 16.70 17.80 13.51
C GLU A 129 17.33 18.23 12.17
N GLU A 130 18.58 17.86 11.92
CA GLU A 130 19.31 18.15 10.67
C GLU A 130 18.68 17.42 9.49
N GLN A 131 18.29 16.16 9.67
CA GLN A 131 17.62 15.39 8.63
C GLN A 131 16.25 15.98 8.29
N ARG A 132 15.49 16.41 9.31
CA ARG A 132 14.18 17.03 9.14
C ARG A 132 14.22 18.32 8.34
N LYS A 133 15.33 19.08 8.37
CA LYS A 133 15.48 20.30 7.57
C LYS A 133 15.40 20.04 6.06
N ASN A 134 15.69 18.82 5.62
CA ASN A 134 15.64 18.43 4.21
C ASN A 134 14.32 17.70 3.84
N ILE A 135 13.36 17.65 4.75
CA ILE A 135 12.09 16.95 4.56
C ILE A 135 10.95 17.93 4.76
N LYS A 136 10.06 18.01 3.78
CA LYS A 136 8.89 18.87 3.85
C LYS A 136 7.66 18.08 4.24
N VAL A 137 6.92 18.59 5.21
CA VAL A 137 5.61 18.07 5.61
C VAL A 137 4.52 18.96 5.00
N TYR A 138 3.51 18.33 4.40
CA TYR A 138 2.39 18.99 3.74
C TYR A 138 1.09 18.89 4.54
N ALA A 139 0.92 17.84 5.35
CA ALA A 139 -0.25 17.63 6.20
C ALA A 139 0.04 16.59 7.31
N GLY A 140 -0.73 16.62 8.40
CA GLY A 140 -0.73 15.57 9.43
C GLY A 140 0.35 15.70 10.53
N VAL A 141 1.13 16.78 10.51
CA VAL A 141 2.07 17.14 11.59
C VAL A 141 1.90 18.61 11.90
N GLU A 142 1.77 18.93 13.18
CA GLU A 142 1.75 20.27 13.73
C GLU A 142 3.10 20.58 14.38
N PHE A 143 3.51 21.84 14.34
CA PHE A 143 4.77 22.28 14.95
C PHE A 143 4.44 23.20 16.12
N ASP A 144 5.04 22.93 17.28
CA ASP A 144 4.88 23.81 18.43
C ASP A 144 5.64 25.14 18.25
N ARG A 145 5.50 26.06 19.21
CA ARG A 145 6.21 27.36 19.18
C ARG A 145 7.74 27.25 19.14
N ARG A 146 8.30 26.09 19.49
CA ARG A 146 9.74 25.79 19.47
C ARG A 146 10.14 25.02 18.20
N GLY A 147 9.22 24.82 17.26
CA GLY A 147 9.46 24.06 16.03
C GLY A 147 9.49 22.54 16.24
N ARG A 148 9.06 22.02 17.39
CA ARG A 148 9.02 20.58 17.63
C ARG A 148 7.80 19.95 16.95
N PRO A 149 7.99 18.87 16.17
CA PRO A 149 6.91 18.22 15.46
C PRO A 149 6.04 17.35 16.36
N HIS A 150 4.73 17.45 16.17
CA HIS A 150 3.71 16.66 16.86
C HIS A 150 2.73 16.11 15.80
N PRO A 151 2.59 14.79 15.66
CA PRO A 151 1.64 14.23 14.72
C PRO A 151 0.20 14.55 15.14
N SER A 152 -0.66 14.95 14.19
CA SER A 152 -2.04 15.37 14.49
C SER A 152 -3.11 14.40 13.98
N ALA A 153 -2.74 13.40 13.17
CA ALA A 153 -3.69 12.50 12.52
C ALA A 153 -3.44 11.02 12.83
N ALA A 154 -3.85 10.55 14.01
CA ALA A 154 -3.72 9.14 14.43
C ALA A 154 -5.08 8.40 14.47
N GLY A 155 -5.98 8.83 15.36
CA GLY A 155 -7.31 8.22 15.53
C GLY A 155 -7.29 6.84 16.20
N ARG A 156 -8.47 6.25 16.40
CA ARG A 156 -8.60 4.86 16.91
C ARG A 156 -7.83 3.87 16.05
N LEU A 157 -7.53 2.69 16.57
CA LEU A 157 -6.87 1.64 15.80
C LEU A 157 -7.92 0.84 15.03
N CYS A 158 -7.77 0.73 13.70
CA CYS A 158 -8.44 -0.29 12.90
C CYS A 158 -7.43 -1.01 12.01
N SER A 159 -7.31 -2.33 12.17
CA SER A 159 -6.30 -3.16 11.52
C SER A 159 -6.89 -4.32 10.72
N TRP A 160 -6.44 -4.49 9.47
CA TRP A 160 -6.72 -5.69 8.69
C TRP A 160 -5.76 -6.81 9.07
N VAL A 161 -6.28 -7.82 9.76
CA VAL A 161 -5.53 -8.95 10.32
C VAL A 161 -5.93 -10.26 9.67
N HIS A 162 -5.02 -11.24 9.68
CA HIS A 162 -5.34 -12.60 9.22
C HIS A 162 -6.46 -13.21 10.07
N ASN A 163 -7.33 -13.98 9.42
CA ASN A 163 -8.26 -14.85 10.13
C ASN A 163 -7.48 -16.08 10.65
N SER A 164 -7.58 -16.37 11.95
CA SER A 164 -6.72 -17.30 12.71
C SER A 164 -6.80 -18.77 12.30
N SER A 165 -7.67 -19.12 11.35
CA SER A 165 -7.91 -20.50 10.91
C SER A 165 -7.19 -20.93 9.64
N HIS A 166 -6.50 -20.03 8.93
CA HIS A 166 -5.98 -20.33 7.59
C HIS A 166 -4.52 -20.80 7.60
N ARG A 167 -4.29 -21.99 7.04
CA ARG A 167 -2.95 -22.61 6.84
C ARG A 167 -2.25 -22.16 5.55
N TYR A 168 -2.91 -21.37 4.70
CA TYR A 168 -2.34 -20.93 3.42
C TYR A 168 -1.21 -19.92 3.64
N SER A 169 -0.15 -20.05 2.84
CA SER A 169 0.84 -18.99 2.74
C SER A 169 0.16 -17.74 2.17
N VAL A 170 0.56 -16.56 2.65
CA VAL A 170 0.07 -15.29 2.11
C VAL A 170 0.34 -15.17 0.61
N ASP A 171 1.42 -15.79 0.15
CA ASP A 171 1.80 -15.80 -1.27
C ASP A 171 0.97 -16.80 -2.10
N ASP A 172 0.10 -17.62 -1.51
CA ASP A 172 -0.73 -18.57 -2.26
C ASP A 172 -1.97 -17.89 -2.88
N TYR A 173 -2.31 -16.66 -2.46
CA TYR A 173 -3.44 -15.94 -3.05
C TYR A 173 -3.10 -15.46 -4.47
N PRO A 174 -3.95 -15.76 -5.48
CA PRO A 174 -3.64 -15.43 -6.87
C PRO A 174 -3.92 -13.97 -7.22
N THR A 175 -4.74 -13.27 -6.44
CA THR A 175 -5.15 -11.88 -6.71
C THR A 175 -5.35 -11.12 -5.41
N TYR A 176 -5.12 -9.80 -5.41
CA TYR A 176 -5.37 -8.94 -4.25
C TYR A 176 -6.78 -9.06 -3.67
N PRO A 177 -7.89 -9.03 -4.46
CA PRO A 177 -9.23 -9.12 -3.87
C PRO A 177 -9.48 -10.41 -3.07
N LYS A 178 -8.93 -11.55 -3.53
CA LYS A 178 -8.99 -12.82 -2.80
C LYS A 178 -8.21 -12.76 -1.49
N PHE A 179 -6.98 -12.25 -1.53
CA PHE A 179 -6.20 -12.01 -0.32
C PHE A 179 -6.96 -11.10 0.64
N ARG A 180 -7.47 -9.98 0.14
CA ARG A 180 -8.15 -8.97 0.92
C ARG A 180 -9.40 -9.48 1.62
N LYS A 181 -10.17 -10.34 0.94
CA LYS A 181 -11.37 -11.02 1.49
C LYS A 181 -11.04 -12.02 2.61
N SER A 182 -9.81 -12.54 2.66
CA SER A 182 -9.36 -13.43 3.74
C SER A 182 -9.06 -12.71 5.06
N LEU A 183 -8.94 -11.38 5.03
CA LEU A 183 -8.63 -10.57 6.20
C LEU A 183 -9.91 -10.16 6.93
N ARG A 184 -9.83 -10.08 8.26
CA ARG A 184 -10.87 -9.47 9.09
C ARG A 184 -10.42 -8.09 9.56
N LEU A 185 -11.37 -7.17 9.68
CA LEU A 185 -11.12 -5.88 10.31
C LEU A 185 -11.24 -6.04 11.82
N GLN A 186 -10.25 -5.58 12.56
CA GLN A 186 -10.31 -5.47 14.02
C GLN A 186 -10.09 -4.02 14.41
N CYS A 187 -11.04 -3.45 15.14
CA CYS A 187 -10.99 -2.07 15.60
C CYS A 187 -11.00 -2.00 17.13
N SER A 188 -10.25 -1.06 17.68
CA SER A 188 -10.39 -0.65 19.08
C SER A 188 -11.59 0.29 19.23
N GLU A 189 -12.05 0.47 20.46
CA GLU A 189 -12.99 1.55 20.79
C GLU A 189 -12.37 2.93 20.52
N GLY A 190 -13.24 3.94 20.40
CA GLY A 190 -12.88 5.32 20.12
C GLY A 190 -13.30 5.80 18.74
N GLU A 191 -12.84 7.00 18.40
CA GLU A 191 -13.19 7.72 17.17
C GLU A 191 -12.01 7.79 16.17
N PRO A 192 -12.26 7.79 14.87
CA PRO A 192 -11.25 8.12 13.87
C PRO A 192 -10.79 9.57 14.01
N ASN A 193 -9.61 9.89 13.49
CA ASN A 193 -9.16 11.28 13.34
C ASN A 193 -9.42 11.75 11.90
N ILE A 194 -9.76 13.03 11.73
CA ILE A 194 -10.05 13.60 10.41
C ILE A 194 -8.94 14.58 10.02
N LEU A 195 -8.21 14.23 8.96
CA LEU A 195 -7.23 15.12 8.35
C LEU A 195 -7.78 15.70 7.05
N TYR A 196 -7.86 17.03 6.98
CA TYR A 196 -8.18 17.75 5.76
C TYR A 196 -6.91 18.20 5.06
N TRP A 197 -6.85 18.03 3.75
CA TRP A 197 -5.75 18.55 2.96
C TRP A 197 -6.21 19.01 1.59
N THR A 198 -5.65 20.12 1.12
CA THR A 198 -5.90 20.68 -0.21
C THR A 198 -4.53 20.86 -0.88
N PRO A 199 -4.17 20.03 -1.88
CA PRO A 199 -2.94 20.22 -2.62
C PRO A 199 -2.99 21.56 -3.34
N ASN A 200 -2.14 22.50 -2.97
CA ASN A 200 -2.13 23.83 -3.58
C ASN A 200 -1.42 23.81 -4.95
N ALA A 201 -1.41 24.95 -5.64
CA ALA A 201 -0.73 25.10 -6.93
C ALA A 201 0.78 24.78 -6.87
N SER A 202 1.43 25.02 -5.72
CA SER A 202 2.86 24.76 -5.52
C SER A 202 3.21 23.34 -5.08
N ALA A 203 2.22 22.47 -4.84
CA ALA A 203 2.50 21.10 -4.40
C ALA A 203 3.26 20.35 -5.51
N PRO A 204 4.30 19.56 -5.20
CA PRO A 204 4.95 18.71 -6.19
C PRO A 204 3.97 17.73 -6.83
N GLU A 205 4.27 17.29 -8.06
CA GLU A 205 3.47 16.25 -8.75
C GLU A 205 3.51 14.91 -8.03
N LEU A 206 4.61 14.62 -7.34
CA LEU A 206 4.79 13.39 -6.56
C LEU A 206 5.02 13.73 -5.10
N LEU A 207 4.15 13.20 -4.25
CA LEU A 207 4.25 13.24 -2.80
C LEU A 207 4.05 11.82 -2.26
N TYR A 208 4.20 11.67 -0.96
CA TYR A 208 4.01 10.41 -0.27
C TYR A 208 3.11 10.61 0.94
N TYR A 209 2.23 9.65 1.17
CA TYR A 209 1.60 9.51 2.48
C TYR A 209 2.36 8.43 3.26
N GLN A 210 2.65 8.70 4.52
CA GLN A 210 3.50 7.82 5.33
C GLN A 210 3.02 7.72 6.78
N SER A 211 3.65 6.83 7.54
CA SER A 211 3.53 6.78 8.99
C SER A 211 4.56 7.71 9.62
N TYR A 212 4.12 8.52 10.59
CA TYR A 212 5.01 9.42 11.33
C TYR A 212 6.04 8.65 12.16
N SER A 213 5.66 7.48 12.67
CA SER A 213 6.46 6.69 13.61
C SER A 213 7.33 5.63 12.94
N MET A 214 6.89 5.07 11.80
CA MET A 214 7.57 3.97 11.12
C MET A 214 7.89 4.31 9.67
N ARG A 215 9.02 3.78 9.19
CA ARG A 215 9.44 3.88 7.80
C ARG A 215 8.74 2.82 6.95
N ASP A 216 8.63 3.10 5.66
CA ASP A 216 8.19 2.19 4.60
C ASP A 216 6.81 1.57 4.88
N MET A 217 5.84 2.42 5.24
CA MET A 217 4.48 1.99 5.59
C MET A 217 3.40 2.52 4.63
N GLY A 218 3.70 3.55 3.84
CA GLY A 218 2.78 4.19 2.90
C GLY A 218 3.27 4.16 1.46
N TRP A 219 2.73 5.05 0.63
CA TRP A 219 3.00 5.05 -0.81
C TRP A 219 2.74 6.42 -1.44
N LYS A 220 2.60 6.44 -2.77
CA LYS A 220 2.62 7.63 -3.59
C LYS A 220 1.27 8.35 -3.62
N ILE A 221 1.34 9.68 -3.62
CA ILE A 221 0.28 10.59 -4.04
C ILE A 221 0.76 11.29 -5.31
N HIS A 222 0.00 11.14 -6.39
CA HIS A 222 0.16 11.90 -7.61
C HIS A 222 -0.77 13.11 -7.55
N VAL A 223 -0.21 14.31 -7.55
CA VAL A 223 -0.97 15.56 -7.61
C VAL A 223 -1.03 16.02 -9.06
N VAL A 224 -2.24 16.09 -9.61
CA VAL A 224 -2.51 16.37 -11.01
C VAL A 224 -3.49 17.54 -11.17
N ASP A 225 -3.50 18.16 -12.34
CA ASP A 225 -4.49 19.21 -12.66
C ASP A 225 -5.86 18.62 -13.00
N GLU A 226 -5.87 17.44 -13.60
CA GLU A 226 -7.07 16.69 -13.94
C GLU A 226 -6.85 15.18 -13.78
N ILE A 227 -7.86 14.48 -13.26
CA ILE A 227 -7.84 13.04 -13.08
C ILE A 227 -8.52 12.43 -14.31
N ILE A 228 -7.71 11.95 -15.26
CA ILE A 228 -8.20 11.34 -16.50
C ILE A 228 -8.55 9.88 -16.21
N ASN A 229 -9.84 9.55 -16.27
CA ASN A 229 -10.28 8.16 -16.35
C ASN A 229 -9.98 7.67 -17.76
N SER A 230 -9.05 6.71 -17.91
CA SER A 230 -9.00 5.90 -19.13
C SER A 230 -10.20 4.97 -19.14
N THR A 231 -11.39 5.49 -19.47
CA THR A 231 -12.46 4.64 -19.98
C THR A 231 -11.91 3.99 -21.26
N PRO A 232 -12.01 2.66 -21.44
CA PRO A 232 -11.80 2.10 -22.76
C PRO A 232 -12.86 2.72 -23.66
N THR A 233 -12.44 3.63 -24.53
CA THR A 233 -13.28 4.19 -25.58
C THR A 233 -13.66 3.02 -26.46
N SER A 234 -14.81 2.39 -26.18
CA SER A 234 -15.52 1.63 -27.21
C SER A 234 -15.95 2.67 -28.22
N ALA A 235 -15.12 2.87 -29.24
CA ALA A 235 -15.54 3.61 -30.41
C ALA A 235 -16.85 2.95 -30.89
N PRO A 236 -17.94 3.69 -31.07
CA PRO A 236 -19.11 3.13 -31.70
C PRO A 236 -18.69 2.77 -33.13
N LEU A 237 -18.69 1.47 -33.45
CA LEU A 237 -18.58 1.00 -34.82
C LEU A 237 -19.92 1.30 -35.52
N SER A 238 -20.22 2.59 -35.72
CA SER A 238 -21.42 3.05 -36.40
C SER A 238 -21.13 3.27 -37.88
N GLY A 239 -21.74 2.44 -38.73
CA GLY A 239 -22.22 2.89 -40.04
C GLY A 239 -21.37 2.59 -41.26
N LEU A 240 -21.09 1.32 -41.58
CA LEU A 240 -20.74 0.89 -42.95
C LEU A 240 -21.35 -0.46 -43.34
N ILE A 241 -22.64 -0.68 -43.04
CA ILE A 241 -23.41 -1.78 -43.64
C ILE A 241 -24.77 -1.23 -44.09
N SER A 242 -24.82 -0.48 -45.20
CA SER A 242 -26.08 -0.21 -45.90
C SER A 242 -25.89 0.16 -47.39
N LEU A 243 -24.94 -0.46 -48.08
CA LEU A 243 -24.83 -0.31 -49.55
C LEU A 243 -24.78 -1.64 -50.32
N VAL A 244 -24.72 -2.80 -49.64
CA VAL A 244 -24.72 -4.10 -50.34
C VAL A 244 -26.13 -4.69 -50.51
N CYS A 245 -27.10 -4.33 -49.65
CA CYS A 245 -28.46 -4.87 -49.75
C CYS A 245 -29.34 -4.19 -50.83
N VAL A 246 -28.97 -2.99 -51.30
CA VAL A 246 -29.74 -2.32 -52.37
C VAL A 246 -29.41 -2.89 -53.75
N PHE A 247 -28.17 -3.35 -53.98
CA PHE A 247 -27.79 -3.95 -55.26
C PHE A 247 -28.46 -5.32 -55.51
N ILE A 248 -28.70 -6.13 -54.46
CA ILE A 248 -29.36 -7.44 -54.63
C ILE A 248 -30.84 -7.29 -55.02
N VAL A 249 -31.52 -6.23 -54.55
CA VAL A 249 -32.94 -5.99 -54.89
C VAL A 249 -33.11 -5.46 -56.32
N PHE A 250 -32.19 -4.64 -56.82
CA PHE A 250 -32.25 -4.17 -58.21
C PHE A 250 -32.00 -5.30 -59.22
N PHE A 251 -31.05 -6.22 -58.97
CA PHE A 251 -30.83 -7.35 -59.87
C PHE A 251 -32.00 -8.36 -59.89
N TYR A 252 -32.73 -8.51 -58.77
CA TYR A 252 -33.89 -9.42 -58.74
C TYR A 252 -35.15 -8.86 -59.40
N THR A 253 -35.27 -7.54 -59.55
CA THR A 253 -36.46 -6.89 -60.14
C THR A 253 -36.35 -6.71 -61.65
N GLU A 254 -35.14 -6.58 -62.22
CA GLU A 254 -34.98 -6.58 -63.68
C GLU A 254 -35.15 -7.97 -64.29
N ASN A 255 -34.74 -9.04 -63.61
CA ASN A 255 -34.80 -10.40 -64.17
C ASN A 255 -36.23 -10.99 -64.23
N LYS A 256 -37.25 -10.29 -63.72
CA LYS A 256 -38.67 -10.68 -63.82
C LYS A 256 -39.43 -9.92 -64.92
N ARG A 257 -38.84 -8.95 -65.61
CA ARG A 257 -39.51 -8.21 -66.71
C ARG A 257 -39.21 -8.77 -68.11
N THR A 258 -38.35 -9.77 -68.23
CA THR A 258 -37.97 -10.42 -69.50
C THR A 258 -38.58 -11.82 -69.70
N LEU A 259 -39.53 -12.21 -68.85
CA LEU A 259 -40.34 -13.42 -69.00
C LEU A 259 -41.83 -13.06 -68.88
N SER A 260 -42.33 -12.36 -69.90
CA SER A 260 -43.74 -12.36 -70.31
C SER A 260 -43.84 -12.05 -71.80
#